data_AF-A0A2H0Z4M7-F1
#
_entry.id   AF-A0A2H0Z4M7-F1
#
_cell.length_a   1.000
_cell.length_b   1.000
_cell.length_c   1.000
_cell.angle_alpha   90.00
_cell.angle_beta   90.00
_cell.angle_gamma   90.00
#
_symmetry.space_group_name_H-M   'P 1'
#
loop_
_entity.id
_entity.type
_entity.pdbx_description
1 polymer ?
#
loop_
_entity_poly.entity_id
_entity_poly.type
_entity_poly.pdbx_seq_one_letter_code
_entity_poly.pdbx_strand_id
1 'polypeptide(L)'
;MTIIEKAANEFNISPDVLLKESLESYLRQKSSKIESEMFLISKKYGIKDIFEMEQKILEGNISENVGYDDFFLFDNLQAEKEKTENLLKEI
;
A
#
# COMPACT_ATOMS: atom_id res chain seq x y z
N MET A 1 -0.40 32.32 10.07
CA MET A 1 0.27 31.11 10.56
C MET A 1 -0.50 29.90 10.05
N THR A 2 0.13 29.04 9.26
CA THR A 2 -0.48 27.77 8.82
C THR A 2 -0.57 26.78 9.99
N ILE A 3 -1.38 25.72 9.86
CA ILE A 3 -1.42 24.67 10.89
C ILE A 3 -0.05 23.96 11.04
N ILE A 4 0.71 23.86 9.95
CA ILE A 4 2.06 23.27 9.94
C ILE A 4 3.00 24.16 10.76
N GLU A 5 3.01 25.47 10.52
CA GLU A 5 3.82 26.42 11.29
C GLU A 5 3.45 26.40 12.78
N LYS A 6 2.15 26.30 13.09
CA LYS A 6 1.67 26.19 14.47
C LYS A 6 2.21 24.92 15.14
N ALA A 7 2.01 23.77 14.52
CA ALA A 7 2.42 22.48 15.07
C ALA A 7 3.95 22.39 15.22
N ALA A 8 4.70 22.88 14.22
CA ALA A 8 6.16 22.93 14.26
C ALA A 8 6.67 23.75 15.46
N ASN A 9 6.06 24.92 15.70
CA ASN A 9 6.38 25.75 16.87
C ASN A 9 6.04 25.05 18.20
N GLU A 10 4.85 24.46 18.33
CA GLU A 10 4.44 23.73 19.54
C GLU A 10 5.35 22.52 19.83
N PHE A 11 5.84 21.86 18.78
CA PHE A 11 6.76 20.72 18.88
C PHE A 11 8.25 21.12 18.92
N ASN A 12 8.58 22.42 18.85
CA ASN A 12 9.94 22.94 18.80
C ASN A 12 10.80 22.32 17.68
N ILE A 13 10.21 22.10 16.50
CA ILE A 13 10.89 21.63 15.29
C ILE A 13 10.66 22.61 14.13
N SER A 14 11.45 22.51 13.07
CA SER A 14 11.20 23.32 11.87
C SER A 14 9.99 22.77 11.09
N PRO A 15 9.26 23.63 10.36
CA PRO A 15 8.21 23.19 9.43
C PRO A 15 8.70 22.13 8.43
N ASP A 16 9.94 22.24 7.95
CA ASP A 16 10.53 21.29 7.00
C ASP A 16 10.74 19.90 7.62
N VAL A 17 11.22 19.84 8.87
CA VAL A 17 11.36 18.57 9.62
C VAL A 17 9.99 17.95 9.85
N LEU A 18 9.02 18.76 10.33
CA LEU A 18 7.65 18.28 10.52
C LEU A 18 7.06 17.71 9.24
N LEU A 19 7.25 18.39 8.10
CA LEU A 19 6.75 17.93 6.80
C LEU A 19 7.43 16.63 6.36
N LYS A 20 8.75 16.52 6.52
CA LYS A 20 9.51 15.30 6.17
C LYS A 20 9.02 14.11 7.00
N GLU A 21 8.98 14.25 8.32
CA GLU A 21 8.55 13.18 9.24
C GLU A 21 7.07 12.81 9.01
N SER A 22 6.22 13.80 8.74
CA SER A 22 4.80 13.56 8.43
C SER A 22 4.63 12.79 7.11
N LEU A 23 5.41 13.13 6.09
CA LEU A 23 5.40 12.42 4.80
C LEU A 23 5.87 10.98 4.98
N GLU A 24 6.97 10.77 5.70
CA GLU A 24 7.48 9.43 6.00
C GLU A 24 6.41 8.59 6.74
N SER A 25 5.82 9.14 7.80
CA SER A 25 4.77 8.46 8.57
C SER A 25 3.55 8.14 7.71
N TYR A 26 3.14 9.05 6.82
CA TYR A 26 2.03 8.83 5.89
C TYR A 26 2.32 7.69 4.93
N LEU A 27 3.50 7.69 4.29
CA LEU A 27 3.87 6.65 3.33
C LEU A 27 4.02 5.28 4.00
N ARG A 28 4.58 5.21 5.22
CA ARG A 28 4.64 3.97 5.99
C ARG A 28 3.25 3.42 6.31
N GLN A 29 2.34 4.27 6.78
CA GLN A 29 0.96 3.86 7.06
C GLN A 29 0.23 3.39 5.79
N LYS A 30 0.42 4.10 4.68
CA LYS A 30 -0.13 3.73 3.37
C LYS A 30 0.39 2.36 2.93
N SER A 31 1.70 2.12 3.05
CA SER A 31 2.32 0.83 2.73
C SER A 31 1.72 -0.31 3.56
N SER A 32 1.63 -0.14 4.90
CA SER A 32 1.04 -1.17 5.77
C SER A 32 -0.42 -1.47 5.46
N LYS A 33 -1.19 -0.47 5.02
CA LYS A 33 -2.57 -0.67 4.58
C LYS A 33 -2.63 -1.51 3.30
N ILE A 34 -1.81 -1.18 2.30
CA ILE A 34 -1.71 -1.94 1.05
C ILE A 34 -1.32 -3.40 1.33
N GLU A 35 -0.31 -3.61 2.17
CA GLU A 35 0.14 -4.96 2.57
C GLU A 35 -0.97 -5.75 3.26
N SER A 36 -1.78 -5.10 4.11
CA SER A 36 -2.90 -5.74 4.79
C SER A 36 -3.99 -6.16 3.80
N GLU A 37 -4.30 -5.32 2.80
CA GLU A 37 -5.28 -5.63 1.76
C GLU A 37 -4.81 -6.77 0.86
N MET A 38 -3.54 -6.74 0.42
CA MET A 38 -2.92 -7.84 -0.32
C MET A 38 -2.95 -9.14 0.49
N PHE A 39 -2.64 -9.10 1.79
CA PHE A 39 -2.69 -10.27 2.66
C PHE A 39 -4.10 -10.88 2.76
N LEU A 40 -5.15 -10.05 2.81
CA LEU A 40 -6.53 -10.53 2.85
C LEU A 40 -6.90 -11.27 1.56
N ILE A 41 -6.52 -10.75 0.39
CA ILE A 41 -6.73 -11.41 -0.90
C ILE A 41 -5.92 -12.72 -0.97
N SER A 42 -4.64 -12.66 -0.59
CA SER A 42 -3.77 -13.85 -0.51
C SER A 42 -4.37 -14.95 0.35
N LYS A 43 -4.89 -14.58 1.52
CA LYS A 43 -5.55 -15.51 2.45
C LYS A 43 -6.87 -16.04 1.89
N LYS A 44 -7.67 -15.19 1.22
CA LYS A 44 -8.96 -15.57 0.61
C LYS A 44 -8.78 -16.69 -0.42
N TYR A 45 -7.73 -16.61 -1.23
CA TYR A 45 -7.48 -17.58 -2.31
C TYR A 45 -6.39 -18.62 -1.99
N GLY A 46 -5.74 -18.51 -0.83
CA GLY A 46 -4.61 -19.37 -0.44
C GLY A 46 -3.45 -19.28 -1.44
N ILE A 47 -3.11 -18.07 -1.84
CA ILE A 47 -2.05 -17.74 -2.82
C ILE A 47 -0.92 -16.97 -2.13
N LYS A 48 0.30 -17.09 -2.63
CA LYS A 48 1.47 -16.33 -2.18
C LYS A 48 1.69 -15.05 -2.97
N ASP A 49 1.34 -15.07 -4.24
CA ASP A 49 1.52 -13.96 -5.17
C ASP A 49 0.45 -13.99 -6.26
N ILE A 50 0.47 -12.95 -7.10
CA ILE A 50 -0.49 -12.78 -8.19
C ILE A 50 -0.35 -13.84 -9.29
N PHE A 51 0.84 -14.41 -9.49
CA PHE A 51 1.07 -15.46 -10.48
C PHE A 51 0.38 -16.77 -10.05
N GLU A 52 0.44 -17.11 -8.76
CA GLU A 52 -0.33 -18.24 -8.23
C GLU A 52 -1.85 -18.03 -8.39
N MET A 53 -2.34 -16.79 -8.31
CA MET A 53 -3.74 -16.48 -8.56
C MET A 53 -4.13 -16.70 -10.03
N GLU A 54 -3.31 -16.20 -10.95
CA GLU A 54 -3.50 -16.37 -12.39
C GLU A 54 -3.58 -17.87 -12.75
N GLN A 55 -2.64 -18.68 -12.24
CA GLN A 55 -2.64 -20.13 -12.48
C GLN A 55 -3.92 -20.80 -11.97
N LYS A 56 -4.37 -20.46 -10.76
CA LYS A 56 -5.61 -21.04 -10.20
C LYS A 56 -6.86 -20.63 -11.00
N ILE A 57 -6.88 -19.44 -11.60
CA ILE A 57 -7.96 -19.03 -12.50
C ILE A 57 -7.92 -19.87 -13.78
N LEU A 58 -6.75 -20.00 -14.41
CA LEU A 58 -6.55 -20.78 -15.63
C LEU A 58 -6.88 -22.28 -15.46
N GLU A 59 -6.58 -22.84 -14.29
CA GLU A 59 -6.90 -24.22 -13.92
C GLU A 59 -8.39 -24.42 -13.56
N GLY A 60 -9.17 -23.34 -13.47
CA GLY A 60 -10.58 -23.38 -13.05
C GLY A 60 -10.79 -23.59 -11.55
N ASN A 61 -9.72 -23.53 -10.75
CA ASN A 61 -9.76 -23.63 -9.28
C ASN A 61 -10.38 -22.38 -8.63
N ILE A 62 -10.34 -21.24 -9.32
CA ILE A 62 -11.02 -20.01 -8.95
C ILE A 62 -11.96 -19.65 -10.10
N SER A 63 -13.25 -19.45 -9.78
CA SER A 63 -14.23 -18.98 -10.77
C SER A 63 -13.81 -17.62 -11.32
N GLU A 64 -13.67 -17.50 -12.64
CA GLU A 64 -13.34 -16.26 -13.34
C GLU A 64 -14.22 -15.07 -12.90
N ASN A 65 -15.54 -15.27 -12.85
CA ASN A 65 -16.52 -14.22 -12.45
C ASN A 65 -16.30 -13.65 -11.04
N VAL A 66 -15.54 -14.33 -10.18
CA VAL A 66 -15.27 -13.92 -8.80
C VAL A 66 -13.78 -13.57 -8.61
N GLY A 67 -12.90 -14.27 -9.32
CA GLY A 67 -11.45 -14.10 -9.22
C GLY A 67 -10.91 -12.87 -9.96
N TYR A 68 -11.54 -12.44 -11.05
CA TYR A 68 -11.00 -11.35 -11.86
C TYR A 68 -10.94 -10.01 -11.10
N ASP A 69 -11.99 -9.64 -10.37
CA ASP A 69 -12.01 -8.37 -9.62
C ASP A 69 -10.89 -8.31 -8.58
N ASP A 70 -10.70 -9.40 -7.84
CA ASP A 70 -9.65 -9.49 -6.82
C ASP A 70 -8.26 -9.60 -7.44
N PHE A 71 -8.12 -10.21 -8.63
CA PHE A 71 -6.86 -10.24 -9.38
C PHE A 71 -6.44 -8.83 -9.78
N PHE A 72 -7.33 -8.05 -10.41
CA PHE A 72 -7.06 -6.67 -10.77
C PHE A 72 -6.82 -5.78 -9.55
N LEU A 73 -7.55 -6.02 -8.45
CA LEU A 73 -7.29 -5.32 -7.20
C LEU A 73 -5.88 -5.62 -6.67
N PHE A 74 -5.46 -6.89 -6.67
CA PHE A 74 -4.13 -7.28 -6.21
C PHE A 74 -3.02 -6.65 -7.07
N ASP A 75 -3.18 -6.64 -8.40
CA ASP A 75 -2.23 -6.02 -9.33
C ASP A 75 -2.08 -4.52 -9.06
N ASN A 76 -3.20 -3.81 -8.92
CA ASN A 76 -3.21 -2.39 -8.58
C ASN A 76 -2.53 -2.10 -7.24
N LEU A 77 -2.81 -2.92 -6.21
CA LEU A 77 -2.18 -2.81 -4.91
C LEU A 77 -0.67 -3.03 -4.99
N GLN A 78 -0.21 -3.98 -5.82
CA GLN A 78 1.21 -4.24 -6.00
C GLN A 78 1.92 -3.05 -6.67
N ALA A 79 1.33 -2.46 -7.70
CA ALA A 79 1.87 -1.24 -8.32
C ALA A 79 1.87 -0.04 -7.34
N GLU A 80 0.81 0.11 -6.53
CA GLU A 80 0.73 1.18 -5.52
C GLU A 80 1.76 0.99 -4.40
N LYS A 81 2.01 -0.27 -4.00
CA LYS A 81 3.07 -0.62 -3.05
C LYS A 81 4.43 -0.20 -3.57
N GLU A 82 4.77 -0.59 -4.80
CA GLU A 82 6.06 -0.25 -5.42
C GLU A 82 6.27 1.26 -5.49
N LYS A 83 5.25 2.01 -5.92
CA LYS A 83 5.30 3.48 -5.93
C LYS A 83 5.54 4.06 -4.53
N THR A 84 4.86 3.54 -3.51
CA THR A 84 4.96 4.02 -2.12
C THR A 84 6.34 3.71 -1.54
N GLU A 85 6.87 2.52 -1.78
CA GLU A 85 8.20 2.12 -1.34
C GLU A 85 9.31 2.90 -2.04
N ASN A 86 9.14 3.21 -3.33
CA ASN A 86 10.11 4.03 -4.05
C ASN A 86 10.14 5.46 -3.48
N LEU A 87 9.00 6.06 -3.13
CA LEU A 87 8.97 7.35 -2.44
C LEU A 87 9.61 7.29 -1.05
N LEU A 88 9.42 6.20 -0.29
CA LEU A 88 10.06 6.01 1.01
C LEU A 88 11.59 5.94 0.94
N LYS A 89 12.15 5.43 -0.17
CA LYS A 89 13.61 5.35 -0.37
C LYS A 89 14.25 6.72 -0.67
N GLU A 90 13.44 7.70 -1.09
CA GLU A 90 13.88 9.06 -1.44
C GLU A 90 13.85 10.03 -0.22
N ILE A 91 13.30 9.59 0.91
CA ILE A 91 13.22 10.36 2.17
C ILE A 91 14.46 10.12 3.02
#